data_AF-L7C7S0-F1
#
_entry.id   AF-L7C7S0-F1
#
_cell.length_a   1.000
_cell.length_b   1.000
_cell.length_c   1.000
_cell.angle_alpha   90.00
_cell.angle_beta   90.00
_cell.angle_gamma   90.00
#
_symmetry.space_group_name_H-M   'P 1'
#
loop_
_entity.id
_entity.type
_entity.pdbx_description
1 polymer ?
#
loop_
_entity_poly.entity_id
_entity_poly.type
_entity_poly.pdbx_seq_one_letter_code
_entity_poly.pdbx_strand_id
1 'polypeptide(L)'
;MELPSYFTDFLSAIRPTDVQRNTMQKRHKELRDRLVADEELCPLIVSTFIQGSYRRFTANRPPSGSRCDVDVIAVTKMHEDEYTPEQALEKFRPFLVKHYKGKYQRQGRSWGINVDDDISLDLVPTSAPTEAEKQAMANARVFEWDFPDIPDLGDPLTYNNLILEGTGYQFDLFNKAASAPEWKNQPLRIPDRDADSWDDTHPLEQIRWTWEKSKLTNGHFVNVAKAMKRWRQMKQPKPKYPKSYPLEHMIGDCCPDGIQYVAVGVTETFEEMERRFRPYVNAGIKPQIWDRGVVGHDVLERVSFEDFSAFLDLVKNAADLAREALNADTVKESANLWRDLFGDEFPEPPDNGGGGSSKGGGGGYTPRVKKTTIDGGRFA
;
A
#
# COMPACT_ATOMS: atom_id res chain seq x y z
N MET A 1 22.77 -12.64 1.84
CA MET A 1 21.97 -13.45 0.91
C MET A 1 20.57 -12.86 0.74
N GLU A 2 19.86 -13.28 -0.30
CA GLU A 2 18.57 -12.73 -0.74
C GLU A 2 17.35 -13.36 -0.03
N LEU A 3 17.51 -14.55 0.56
CA LEU A 3 16.51 -15.27 1.37
C LEU A 3 15.04 -15.19 0.88
N PRO A 4 14.74 -15.57 -0.38
CA PRO A 4 13.42 -15.35 -0.97
C PRO A 4 12.27 -16.00 -0.19
N SER A 5 12.45 -17.22 0.34
CA SER A 5 11.41 -17.89 1.14
C SER A 5 11.13 -17.17 2.47
N TYR A 6 12.16 -16.65 3.13
CA TYR A 6 11.99 -15.92 4.40
C TYR A 6 11.23 -14.62 4.18
N PHE A 7 11.53 -13.91 3.07
CA PHE A 7 10.77 -12.72 2.70
C PHE A 7 9.33 -13.04 2.32
N THR A 8 9.05 -14.16 1.66
CA THR A 8 7.68 -14.64 1.40
C THR A 8 6.91 -14.83 2.72
N ASP A 9 7.49 -15.55 3.67
CA ASP A 9 6.86 -15.82 4.98
C ASP A 9 6.66 -14.53 5.78
N PHE A 10 7.67 -13.67 5.83
CA PHE A 10 7.59 -12.35 6.47
C PHE A 10 6.47 -11.48 5.85
N LEU A 11 6.43 -11.40 4.52
CA LEU A 11 5.42 -10.62 3.81
C LEU A 11 4.01 -11.16 4.08
N SER A 12 3.83 -12.48 4.15
CA SER A 12 2.57 -13.12 4.51
C SER A 12 2.13 -12.74 5.93
N ALA A 13 3.07 -12.74 6.89
CA ALA A 13 2.80 -12.37 8.28
C ALA A 13 2.31 -10.92 8.44
N ILE A 14 2.87 -9.99 7.67
CA ILE A 14 2.59 -8.55 7.81
C ILE A 14 1.43 -8.06 6.92
N ARG A 15 0.86 -8.92 6.07
CA ARG A 15 -0.29 -8.58 5.21
C ARG A 15 -1.61 -8.75 5.96
N PRO A 16 -2.68 -8.00 5.60
CA PRO A 16 -4.01 -8.29 6.11
C PRO A 16 -4.37 -9.76 5.84
N THR A 17 -5.00 -10.45 6.80
CA THR A 17 -5.41 -11.85 6.66
C THR A 17 -6.49 -12.02 5.59
N ASP A 18 -6.74 -13.26 5.15
CA ASP A 18 -7.81 -13.56 4.19
C ASP A 18 -9.18 -13.09 4.70
N VAL A 19 -9.43 -13.29 6.01
CA VAL A 19 -10.63 -12.79 6.68
C VAL A 19 -10.71 -11.27 6.60
N GLN A 20 -9.62 -10.55 6.92
CA GLN A 20 -9.57 -9.10 6.83
C GLN A 20 -9.81 -8.61 5.39
N ARG A 21 -9.19 -9.23 4.38
CA ARG A 21 -9.37 -8.88 2.97
C ARG A 21 -10.82 -9.08 2.53
N ASN A 22 -11.41 -10.23 2.82
CA ASN A 22 -12.79 -10.54 2.49
C ASN A 22 -13.78 -9.59 3.22
N THR A 23 -13.47 -9.19 4.45
CA THR A 23 -14.28 -8.22 5.19
C THR A 23 -14.13 -6.81 4.61
N MET A 24 -12.92 -6.32 4.33
CA MET A 24 -12.70 -5.03 3.66
C MET A 24 -13.50 -4.93 2.37
N GLN A 25 -13.39 -5.97 1.54
CA GLN A 25 -14.15 -6.14 0.31
C GLN A 25 -15.67 -6.08 0.56
N LYS A 26 -16.14 -6.97 1.44
CA LYS A 26 -17.41 -6.93 2.16
C LYS A 26 -17.98 -5.52 2.26
N ARG A 27 -17.30 -4.76 3.12
CA ARG A 27 -17.80 -3.53 3.71
C ARG A 27 -17.71 -2.36 2.76
N HIS A 28 -16.67 -2.27 1.92
CA HIS A 28 -16.60 -1.17 0.96
C HIS A 28 -17.63 -1.31 -0.16
N LYS A 29 -17.96 -2.54 -0.59
CA LYS A 29 -19.06 -2.78 -1.54
C LYS A 29 -20.41 -2.41 -0.91
N GLU A 30 -20.66 -2.88 0.31
CA GLU A 30 -21.86 -2.54 1.08
C GLU A 30 -22.04 -1.02 1.26
N LEU A 31 -20.96 -0.27 1.52
CA LEU A 31 -21.00 1.20 1.62
C LEU A 31 -21.39 1.84 0.28
N ARG A 32 -20.77 1.43 -0.82
CA ARG A 32 -21.04 1.97 -2.17
C ARG A 32 -22.47 1.68 -2.62
N ASP A 33 -22.96 0.46 -2.39
CA ASP A 33 -24.34 0.08 -2.71
C ASP A 33 -25.35 0.94 -1.95
N ARG A 34 -25.07 1.20 -0.66
CA ARG A 34 -25.92 2.08 0.16
C ARG A 34 -25.91 3.52 -0.32
N LEU A 35 -24.75 4.05 -0.75
CA LEU A 35 -24.66 5.41 -1.29
C LEU A 35 -25.48 5.56 -2.58
N VAL A 36 -25.48 4.56 -3.45
CA VAL A 36 -26.28 4.54 -4.69
C VAL A 36 -27.77 4.37 -4.40
N ALA A 37 -28.13 3.63 -3.35
CA ALA A 37 -29.52 3.42 -2.94
C ALA A 37 -30.10 4.57 -2.10
N ASP A 38 -29.29 5.53 -1.65
CA ASP A 38 -29.74 6.64 -0.82
C ASP A 38 -30.37 7.74 -1.68
N GLU A 39 -31.64 8.07 -1.40
CA GLU A 39 -32.44 9.00 -2.21
C GLU A 39 -31.89 10.43 -2.21
N GLU A 40 -31.19 10.85 -1.14
CA GLU A 40 -30.64 12.20 -1.03
C GLU A 40 -29.24 12.29 -1.65
N LEU A 41 -28.39 11.28 -1.44
CA LEU A 41 -27.01 11.29 -1.92
C LEU A 41 -26.85 10.81 -3.36
N CYS A 42 -27.64 9.85 -3.82
CA CYS A 42 -27.54 9.30 -5.18
C CYS A 42 -27.60 10.38 -6.27
N PRO A 43 -28.51 11.38 -6.21
CA PRO A 43 -28.52 12.48 -7.18
C PRO A 43 -27.26 13.35 -7.16
N LEU A 44 -26.59 13.46 -6.01
CA LEU A 44 -25.38 14.25 -5.79
C LEU A 44 -24.10 13.51 -6.17
N ILE A 45 -24.10 12.18 -6.20
CA ILE A 45 -22.92 11.36 -6.49
C ILE A 45 -22.83 11.09 -7.99
N VAL A 46 -21.66 11.36 -8.57
CA VAL A 46 -21.31 11.02 -9.95
C VAL A 46 -20.83 9.57 -10.01
N SER A 47 -19.93 9.18 -9.12
CA SER A 47 -19.40 7.81 -9.02
C SER A 47 -18.73 7.56 -7.67
N THR A 48 -18.39 6.29 -7.41
CA THR A 48 -17.59 5.91 -6.24
C THR A 48 -16.47 4.94 -6.62
N PHE A 49 -15.30 5.09 -6.02
CA PHE A 49 -14.17 4.17 -6.20
C PHE A 49 -13.31 4.06 -4.93
N ILE A 50 -12.49 3.01 -4.86
CA ILE A 50 -11.57 2.78 -3.74
C ILE A 50 -10.20 3.43 -4.00
N GLN A 51 -9.60 4.03 -2.97
CA GLN A 51 -8.24 4.58 -2.99
C GLN A 51 -7.41 3.97 -1.84
N GLY A 52 -6.46 4.73 -1.32
CA GLY A 52 -5.63 4.32 -0.21
C GLY A 52 -4.53 3.33 -0.51
N SER A 53 -3.86 2.98 0.57
CA SER A 53 -2.89 1.89 0.57
C SER A 53 -3.53 0.52 0.28
N TYR A 54 -4.83 0.36 0.54
CA TYR A 54 -5.60 -0.80 0.12
C TYR A 54 -5.58 -0.94 -1.40
N ARG A 55 -6.01 0.10 -2.12
CA ARG A 55 -6.05 0.08 -3.59
C ARG A 55 -4.67 0.00 -4.25
N ARG A 56 -3.66 0.62 -3.64
CA ARG A 56 -2.26 0.55 -4.10
C ARG A 56 -1.54 -0.73 -3.70
N PHE A 57 -2.22 -1.64 -3.01
CA PHE A 57 -1.69 -2.89 -2.47
C PHE A 57 -0.57 -2.72 -1.45
N THR A 58 -0.31 -1.53 -0.92
CA THR A 58 0.76 -1.27 0.06
C THR A 58 0.28 -1.29 1.51
N ALA A 59 -0.99 -1.66 1.79
CA ALA A 59 -1.53 -1.76 3.15
C ALA A 59 -0.89 -2.92 3.94
N ASN A 60 -0.34 -2.64 5.13
CA ASN A 60 0.09 -3.67 6.07
C ASN A 60 -1.03 -3.99 7.05
N ARG A 61 -0.97 -5.18 7.65
CA ARG A 61 -1.76 -5.51 8.84
C ARG A 61 -1.44 -4.47 9.93
N PRO A 62 -2.47 -3.84 10.50
CA PRO A 62 -2.27 -2.89 11.57
C PRO A 62 -1.76 -3.61 12.84
N PRO A 63 -1.09 -2.89 13.76
CA PRO A 63 -0.83 -3.39 15.11
C PRO A 63 -2.13 -3.80 15.83
N SER A 64 -2.03 -4.66 16.85
CA SER A 64 -3.18 -5.05 17.67
C SER A 64 -3.92 -3.82 18.21
N GLY A 65 -5.25 -3.83 18.11
CA GLY A 65 -6.12 -2.72 18.51
C GLY A 65 -6.26 -1.59 17.48
N SER A 66 -5.58 -1.67 16.34
CA SER A 66 -5.76 -0.77 15.20
C SER A 66 -6.51 -1.49 14.05
N ARG A 67 -6.99 -0.72 13.07
CA ARG A 67 -7.86 -1.22 11.99
C ARG A 67 -7.18 -1.16 10.63
N CYS A 68 -7.52 -2.11 9.75
CA CYS A 68 -7.26 -1.98 8.32
C CYS A 68 -8.19 -0.90 7.78
N ASP A 69 -7.63 -0.04 6.95
CA ASP A 69 -8.33 1.14 6.47
C ASP A 69 -8.55 1.07 4.96
N VAL A 70 -9.77 1.43 4.54
CA VAL A 70 -10.18 1.45 3.13
C VAL A 70 -10.81 2.80 2.81
N ASP A 71 -10.11 3.58 1.99
CA ASP A 71 -10.61 4.85 1.49
C ASP A 71 -11.62 4.63 0.35
N VAL A 72 -12.85 5.13 0.52
CA VAL A 72 -13.91 5.16 -0.47
C VAL A 72 -14.16 6.60 -0.89
N ILE A 73 -13.79 6.91 -2.12
CA ILE A 73 -13.98 8.23 -2.73
C ILE A 73 -15.37 8.30 -3.31
N ALA A 74 -16.14 9.32 -2.91
CA ALA A 74 -17.43 9.66 -3.48
C ALA A 74 -17.27 10.93 -4.32
N VAL A 75 -17.23 10.77 -5.64
CA VAL A 75 -17.15 11.92 -6.55
C VAL A 75 -18.52 12.55 -6.62
N THR A 76 -18.62 13.85 -6.31
CA THR A 76 -19.92 14.51 -6.14
C THR A 76 -20.18 15.55 -7.22
N LYS A 77 -21.34 16.19 -7.18
CA LYS A 77 -21.71 17.36 -7.97
C LYS A 77 -21.64 18.65 -7.16
N MET A 78 -21.06 18.61 -5.95
CA MET A 78 -20.97 19.77 -5.06
C MET A 78 -19.78 20.65 -5.47
N HIS A 79 -20.05 21.76 -6.15
CA HIS A 79 -18.99 22.68 -6.58
C HIS A 79 -18.40 23.42 -5.37
N GLU A 80 -17.09 23.61 -5.36
CA GLU A 80 -16.36 24.26 -4.26
C GLU A 80 -16.72 25.72 -4.04
N ASP A 81 -17.17 26.42 -5.09
CA ASP A 81 -17.72 27.78 -4.98
C ASP A 81 -19.09 27.82 -4.28
N GLU A 82 -19.79 26.69 -4.23
CA GLU A 82 -21.13 26.55 -3.65
C GLU A 82 -21.12 25.89 -2.27
N TYR A 83 -20.10 25.07 -2.00
CA TYR A 83 -19.98 24.27 -0.78
C TYR A 83 -18.62 24.46 -0.13
N THR A 84 -18.63 24.90 1.12
CA THR A 84 -17.46 24.77 2.00
C THR A 84 -17.13 23.30 2.26
N PRO A 85 -15.87 22.96 2.61
CA PRO A 85 -15.48 21.61 3.01
C PRO A 85 -16.37 21.01 4.11
N GLU A 86 -16.77 21.83 5.09
CA GLU A 86 -17.70 21.43 6.14
C GLU A 86 -19.09 21.09 5.59
N GLN A 87 -19.67 21.96 4.76
CA GLN A 87 -20.99 21.72 4.18
C GLN A 87 -21.02 20.44 3.33
N ALA A 88 -19.96 20.21 2.53
CA ALA A 88 -19.84 19.00 1.73
C ALA A 88 -19.78 17.72 2.59
N LEU A 89 -19.07 17.75 3.72
CA LEU A 89 -19.04 16.63 4.66
C LEU A 89 -20.41 16.42 5.35
N GLU A 90 -21.08 17.49 5.79
CA GLU A 90 -22.38 17.39 6.49
C GLU A 90 -23.52 16.91 5.56
N LYS A 91 -23.46 17.20 4.24
CA LYS A 91 -23.59 16.18 3.18
C LYS A 91 -24.14 14.81 3.58
N PHE A 92 -23.21 14.04 4.11
CA PHE A 92 -23.30 12.60 4.29
C PHE A 92 -23.78 12.22 5.69
N ARG A 93 -23.95 13.19 6.59
CA ARG A 93 -24.30 12.90 7.99
C ARG A 93 -25.66 12.21 8.15
N PRO A 94 -26.74 12.60 7.46
CA PRO A 94 -28.01 11.87 7.56
C PRO A 94 -27.87 10.40 7.18
N PHE A 95 -27.17 10.12 6.07
CA PHE A 95 -26.83 8.77 5.62
C PHE A 95 -26.04 7.99 6.69
N LEU A 96 -25.02 8.60 7.29
CA LEU A 96 -24.22 7.99 8.34
C LEU A 96 -25.03 7.70 9.62
N VAL A 97 -25.94 8.61 10.00
CA VAL A 97 -26.88 8.40 11.12
C VAL A 97 -27.81 7.22 10.84
N LYS A 98 -28.30 7.08 9.61
CA LYS A 98 -29.22 6.01 9.20
C LYS A 98 -28.54 4.64 9.17
N HIS A 99 -27.34 4.53 8.62
CA HIS A 99 -26.69 3.24 8.34
C HIS A 99 -25.57 2.85 9.33
N TYR A 100 -24.98 3.83 10.02
CA TYR A 100 -23.77 3.63 10.82
C TYR A 100 -23.84 4.33 12.18
N LYS A 101 -25.04 4.48 12.76
CA LYS A 101 -25.25 5.15 14.06
C LYS A 101 -24.29 4.62 15.13
N GLY A 102 -23.54 5.53 15.76
CA GLY A 102 -22.58 5.20 16.82
C GLY A 102 -21.28 4.55 16.32
N LYS A 103 -21.11 4.41 15.00
CA LYS A 103 -19.94 3.78 14.37
C LYS A 103 -19.14 4.72 13.49
N TYR A 104 -19.53 5.98 13.34
CA TYR A 104 -18.81 6.95 12.51
C TYR A 104 -18.20 8.08 13.34
N GLN A 105 -17.11 8.64 12.82
CA GLN A 105 -16.42 9.79 13.39
C GLN A 105 -16.04 10.79 12.29
N ARG A 106 -16.13 12.08 12.60
CA ARG A 106 -15.74 13.14 11.66
C ARG A 106 -14.23 13.29 11.66
N GLN A 107 -13.61 13.30 10.48
CA GLN A 107 -12.19 13.60 10.29
C GLN A 107 -12.02 14.94 9.56
N GLY A 108 -10.76 15.35 9.32
CA GLY A 108 -10.46 16.59 8.60
C GLY A 108 -10.92 16.53 7.13
N ARG A 109 -10.80 15.36 6.49
CA ARG A 109 -11.05 15.19 5.04
C ARG A 109 -12.09 14.11 4.70
N SER A 110 -12.59 13.39 5.71
CA SER A 110 -13.38 12.19 5.53
C SER A 110 -14.35 11.98 6.70
N TRP A 111 -15.25 11.01 6.53
CA TRP A 111 -15.94 10.36 7.62
C TRP A 111 -15.36 8.96 7.84
N GLY A 112 -14.75 8.73 8.99
CA GLY A 112 -14.30 7.38 9.38
C GLY A 112 -15.46 6.55 9.88
N ILE A 113 -15.58 5.31 9.42
CA ILE A 113 -16.67 4.39 9.72
C ILE A 113 -16.09 3.06 10.23
N ASN A 114 -16.30 2.78 11.51
CA ASN A 114 -15.92 1.52 12.14
C ASN A 114 -16.95 0.43 11.80
N VAL A 115 -16.69 -0.31 10.74
CA VAL A 115 -17.59 -1.36 10.24
C VAL A 115 -17.36 -2.72 10.90
N ASP A 116 -16.18 -2.91 11.49
CA ASP A 116 -15.79 -4.10 12.26
C ASP A 116 -14.76 -3.72 13.35
N ASP A 117 -14.40 -4.68 14.20
CA ASP A 117 -13.41 -4.47 15.27
C ASP A 117 -12.03 -4.12 14.70
N ASP A 118 -11.68 -4.70 13.55
CA ASP A 118 -10.39 -4.55 12.88
C ASP A 118 -10.46 -3.87 11.51
N ILE A 119 -11.63 -3.36 11.07
CA ILE A 119 -11.81 -2.68 9.78
C ILE A 119 -12.48 -1.31 9.94
N SER A 120 -11.88 -0.27 9.35
CA SER A 120 -12.46 1.06 9.13
C SER A 120 -12.60 1.36 7.64
N LEU A 121 -13.62 2.15 7.31
CA LEU A 121 -13.78 2.77 5.99
C LEU A 121 -13.69 4.28 6.14
N ASP A 122 -13.01 4.94 5.21
CA ASP A 122 -12.98 6.39 5.12
C ASP A 122 -13.81 6.85 3.93
N LEU A 123 -14.95 7.48 4.19
CA LEU A 123 -15.80 8.06 3.16
C LEU A 123 -15.33 9.49 2.86
N VAL A 124 -14.76 9.68 1.68
CA VAL A 124 -14.15 10.94 1.24
C VAL A 124 -14.99 11.54 0.10
N PRO A 125 -15.80 12.57 0.36
CA PRO A 125 -16.45 13.30 -0.73
C PRO A 125 -15.43 14.16 -1.48
N THR A 126 -15.62 14.34 -2.79
CA THR A 126 -14.86 15.32 -3.59
C THR A 126 -15.75 16.49 -4.01
N SER A 127 -15.15 17.58 -4.45
CA SER A 127 -15.88 18.63 -5.16
C SER A 127 -16.38 18.13 -6.51
N ALA A 128 -17.25 18.92 -7.14
CA ALA A 128 -17.72 18.67 -8.48
C ALA A 128 -16.54 18.60 -9.45
N PRO A 129 -16.40 17.50 -10.21
CA PRO A 129 -15.35 17.43 -11.20
C PRO A 129 -15.60 18.42 -12.33
N THR A 130 -14.54 18.91 -12.96
CA THR A 130 -14.61 19.70 -14.20
C THR A 130 -15.28 18.90 -15.33
N GLU A 131 -15.73 19.55 -16.41
CA GLU A 131 -16.28 18.81 -17.56
C GLU A 131 -15.27 17.86 -18.21
N ALA A 132 -13.99 18.23 -18.22
CA ALA A 132 -12.91 17.35 -18.70
C ALA A 132 -12.73 16.14 -17.77
N GLU A 133 -12.80 16.34 -16.44
CA GLU A 133 -12.77 15.25 -15.46
C GLU A 133 -14.00 14.35 -15.60
N LYS A 134 -15.20 14.90 -15.79
CA LYS A 134 -16.42 14.11 -16.07
C LYS A 134 -16.28 13.29 -17.34
N GLN A 135 -15.73 13.85 -18.41
CA GLN A 135 -15.52 13.15 -19.68
C GLN A 135 -14.45 12.06 -19.54
N ALA A 136 -13.35 12.34 -18.85
CA ALA A 136 -12.34 11.35 -18.49
C ALA A 136 -12.95 10.22 -17.65
N MET A 137 -13.79 10.56 -16.67
CA MET A 137 -14.52 9.62 -15.83
C MET A 137 -15.54 8.77 -16.58
N ALA A 138 -16.24 9.34 -17.55
CA ALA A 138 -17.20 8.63 -18.38
C ALA A 138 -16.52 7.71 -19.40
N ASN A 139 -15.40 8.14 -19.98
CA ASN A 139 -14.60 7.35 -20.93
C ASN A 139 -13.87 6.20 -20.22
N ALA A 140 -13.43 6.43 -18.99
CA ALA A 140 -13.03 5.36 -18.11
C ALA A 140 -14.25 4.78 -17.38
N ARG A 141 -15.04 3.94 -18.07
CA ARG A 141 -15.78 2.85 -17.40
C ARG A 141 -14.88 1.99 -16.46
N VAL A 142 -13.57 2.21 -16.54
CA VAL A 142 -12.51 1.82 -15.60
C VAL A 142 -12.71 2.36 -14.16
N PHE A 143 -13.56 3.35 -13.90
CA PHE A 143 -13.85 3.83 -12.52
C PHE A 143 -14.87 2.97 -11.76
N GLU A 144 -15.65 2.15 -12.47
CA GLU A 144 -16.43 1.05 -11.88
C GLU A 144 -15.54 -0.15 -11.53
N TRP A 145 -14.21 -0.07 -11.71
CA TRP A 145 -13.30 -1.17 -11.38
C TRP A 145 -13.32 -1.53 -9.89
N ASP A 146 -14.19 -2.47 -9.57
CA ASP A 146 -13.88 -3.57 -8.69
C ASP A 146 -12.70 -4.33 -9.30
N PHE A 147 -11.48 -4.03 -8.85
CA PHE A 147 -10.36 -4.95 -9.10
C PHE A 147 -10.78 -6.34 -8.63
N PRO A 148 -10.41 -7.43 -9.34
CA PRO A 148 -10.75 -8.76 -8.89
C PRO A 148 -10.34 -8.91 -7.43
N ASP A 149 -11.27 -9.44 -6.67
CA ASP A 149 -11.14 -9.78 -5.27
C ASP A 149 -10.13 -10.91 -5.15
N ILE A 150 -8.83 -10.61 -5.29
CA ILE A 150 -7.84 -11.67 -5.45
C ILE A 150 -7.46 -12.23 -4.09
N PRO A 151 -7.67 -13.56 -3.88
CA PRO A 151 -7.77 -14.13 -2.55
C PRO A 151 -6.43 -14.50 -1.93
N ASP A 152 -5.32 -14.47 -2.66
CA ASP A 152 -4.05 -14.98 -2.15
C ASP A 152 -2.84 -14.17 -2.67
N LEU A 153 -2.42 -13.19 -1.88
CA LEU A 153 -1.23 -12.36 -2.13
C LEU A 153 -0.08 -12.72 -1.18
N GLY A 154 -0.14 -13.90 -0.56
CA GLY A 154 0.93 -14.43 0.29
C GLY A 154 2.15 -14.85 -0.52
N ASP A 155 1.96 -15.20 -1.80
CA ASP A 155 3.02 -15.58 -2.72
C ASP A 155 3.45 -14.41 -3.63
N PRO A 156 4.71 -13.92 -3.52
CA PRO A 156 5.26 -12.92 -4.42
C PRO A 156 5.21 -13.31 -5.90
N LEU A 157 5.27 -14.61 -6.24
CA LEU A 157 5.15 -15.06 -7.64
C LEU A 157 3.73 -14.89 -8.16
N THR A 158 2.72 -15.24 -7.36
CA THR A 158 1.31 -14.97 -7.70
C THR A 158 1.06 -13.48 -7.86
N TYR A 159 1.55 -12.64 -6.95
CA TYR A 159 1.45 -11.17 -7.07
C TYR A 159 2.16 -10.64 -8.32
N ASN A 160 3.39 -11.10 -8.58
CA ASN A 160 4.18 -10.67 -9.74
C ASN A 160 3.52 -11.13 -11.05
N ASN A 161 3.06 -12.37 -11.14
CA ASN A 161 2.36 -12.90 -12.31
C ASN A 161 1.03 -12.18 -12.53
N LEU A 162 0.32 -11.78 -11.47
CA LEU A 162 -0.89 -10.97 -11.61
C LEU A 162 -0.58 -9.60 -12.18
N ILE A 163 0.43 -8.90 -11.67
CA ILE A 163 0.80 -7.57 -12.17
C ILE A 163 1.42 -7.65 -13.58
N LEU A 164 2.22 -8.68 -13.88
CA LEU A 164 2.98 -8.81 -15.13
C LEU A 164 2.21 -9.54 -16.25
N GLU A 165 1.41 -10.56 -15.94
CA GLU A 165 0.80 -11.47 -16.92
C GLU A 165 -0.74 -11.46 -16.91
N GLY A 166 -1.37 -11.50 -15.72
CA GLY A 166 -2.83 -11.67 -15.59
C GLY A 166 -3.65 -10.38 -15.68
N THR A 167 -3.08 -9.25 -15.26
CA THR A 167 -3.72 -7.92 -15.32
C THR A 167 -3.16 -7.04 -16.42
N GLY A 168 -2.16 -7.49 -17.19
CA GLY A 168 -1.47 -6.68 -18.20
C GLY A 168 -2.43 -5.95 -19.16
N TYR A 169 -3.44 -6.64 -19.70
CA TYR A 169 -4.44 -6.01 -20.60
C TYR A 169 -5.29 -4.94 -19.88
N GLN A 170 -5.72 -5.24 -18.67
CA GLN A 170 -6.58 -4.41 -17.84
C GLN A 170 -5.80 -3.19 -17.30
N PHE A 171 -4.56 -3.41 -16.90
CA PHE A 171 -3.57 -2.39 -16.54
C PHE A 171 -3.22 -1.52 -17.73
N ASP A 172 -3.03 -2.09 -18.92
CA ASP A 172 -2.77 -1.33 -20.15
C ASP A 172 -3.99 -0.50 -20.55
N LEU A 173 -5.22 -1.03 -20.37
CA LEU A 173 -6.45 -0.25 -20.54
C LEU A 173 -6.54 0.89 -19.53
N PHE A 174 -6.30 0.62 -18.24
CA PHE A 174 -6.26 1.66 -17.21
C PHE A 174 -5.16 2.67 -17.53
N ASN A 175 -3.95 2.25 -17.87
CA ASN A 175 -2.83 3.12 -18.23
C ASN A 175 -3.08 3.91 -19.50
N LYS A 176 -3.81 3.37 -20.48
CA LYS A 176 -4.17 4.08 -21.70
C LYS A 176 -5.26 5.11 -21.45
N ALA A 177 -6.26 4.75 -20.65
CA ALA A 177 -7.33 5.65 -20.23
C ALA A 177 -6.82 6.74 -19.28
N ALA A 178 -5.93 6.36 -18.37
CA ALA A 178 -5.11 7.22 -17.57
C ALA A 178 -4.28 8.06 -18.54
N SER A 179 -3.16 7.62 -19.12
CA SER A 179 -2.22 8.41 -19.94
C SER A 179 -2.75 9.32 -21.07
N ALA A 180 -4.04 9.32 -21.42
CA ALA A 180 -4.68 10.34 -22.23
C ALA A 180 -4.40 11.76 -21.69
N PRO A 181 -3.92 12.74 -22.49
CA PRO A 181 -3.41 14.03 -22.00
C PRO A 181 -4.32 14.81 -21.04
N GLU A 182 -5.63 14.59 -21.15
CA GLU A 182 -6.67 15.23 -20.38
C GLU A 182 -6.63 14.82 -18.89
N TRP A 183 -6.21 13.60 -18.55
CA TRP A 183 -6.21 13.14 -17.14
C TRP A 183 -5.03 13.65 -16.30
N LYS A 184 -3.85 13.92 -16.89
CA LYS A 184 -2.59 14.14 -16.13
C LYS A 184 -2.58 15.49 -15.42
N ASN A 185 -3.52 16.34 -15.78
CA ASN A 185 -3.45 17.77 -15.52
C ASN A 185 -4.59 18.27 -14.63
N GLN A 186 -5.47 17.40 -14.13
CA GLN A 186 -6.66 17.83 -13.38
C GLN A 186 -6.89 16.93 -12.15
N PRO A 187 -6.32 17.31 -10.99
CA PRO A 187 -6.54 16.60 -9.74
C PRO A 187 -7.98 16.78 -9.25
N LEU A 188 -8.53 15.74 -8.62
CA LEU A 188 -9.77 15.89 -7.87
C LEU A 188 -9.52 16.76 -6.64
N ARG A 189 -10.54 17.48 -6.16
CA ARG A 189 -10.41 18.26 -4.93
C ARG A 189 -11.18 17.62 -3.79
N ILE A 190 -10.51 17.45 -2.65
CA ILE A 190 -11.07 16.87 -1.43
C ILE A 190 -11.19 17.93 -0.34
N PRO A 191 -12.16 17.82 0.59
CA PRO A 191 -12.31 18.78 1.65
C PRO A 191 -11.11 18.70 2.60
N ASP A 192 -10.57 19.83 3.02
CA ASP A 192 -9.79 19.97 4.25
C ASP A 192 -10.53 20.94 5.17
N ARG A 193 -11.32 20.38 6.09
CA ARG A 193 -12.07 21.16 7.07
C ARG A 193 -11.15 21.97 7.99
N ASP A 194 -10.00 21.41 8.35
CA ASP A 194 -9.12 22.05 9.33
C ASP A 194 -8.43 23.29 8.74
N ALA A 195 -8.18 23.26 7.42
CA ALA A 195 -7.69 24.40 6.65
C ALA A 195 -8.79 25.29 6.04
N ASP A 196 -10.06 24.87 6.16
CA ASP A 196 -11.23 25.48 5.48
C ASP A 196 -10.99 25.69 3.96
N SER A 197 -10.35 24.70 3.33
CA SER A 197 -9.99 24.73 1.91
C SER A 197 -10.33 23.41 1.22
N TRP A 198 -10.41 23.46 -0.10
CA TRP A 198 -10.40 22.28 -0.95
C TRP A 198 -8.96 21.99 -1.38
N ASP A 199 -8.47 20.79 -1.09
CA ASP A 199 -7.11 20.37 -1.39
C ASP A 199 -7.09 19.50 -2.65
N ASP A 200 -6.08 19.72 -3.50
CA ASP A 200 -5.86 18.90 -4.68
C ASP A 200 -5.33 17.51 -4.30
N THR A 201 -5.88 16.48 -4.95
CA THR A 201 -5.43 15.10 -4.85
C THR A 201 -5.59 14.41 -6.18
N HIS A 202 -4.66 13.51 -6.51
CA HIS A 202 -4.77 12.73 -7.75
C HIS A 202 -4.79 11.22 -7.46
N PRO A 203 -5.87 10.69 -6.85
CA PRO A 203 -6.03 9.29 -6.45
C PRO A 203 -5.57 8.28 -7.50
N LEU A 204 -5.91 8.54 -8.75
CA LEU A 204 -5.62 7.66 -9.87
C LEU A 204 -4.16 7.69 -10.31
N GLU A 205 -3.51 8.85 -10.28
CA GLU A 205 -2.10 8.97 -10.60
C GLU A 205 -1.28 8.31 -9.52
N GLN A 206 -1.69 8.43 -8.25
CA GLN A 206 -1.07 7.68 -7.15
C GLN A 206 -1.19 6.15 -7.37
N ILE A 207 -2.33 5.65 -7.83
CA ILE A 207 -2.52 4.22 -8.15
C ILE A 207 -1.66 3.81 -9.36
N ARG A 208 -1.77 4.56 -10.46
CA ARG A 208 -1.03 4.31 -11.70
C ARG A 208 0.47 4.29 -11.45
N TRP A 209 0.98 5.30 -10.75
CA TRP A 209 2.39 5.46 -10.45
C TRP A 209 2.91 4.24 -9.67
N THR A 210 2.21 3.80 -8.63
CA THR A 210 2.62 2.64 -7.83
C THR A 210 2.67 1.37 -8.67
N TRP A 211 1.71 1.20 -9.58
CA TRP A 211 1.66 0.03 -10.45
C TRP A 211 2.75 0.03 -11.52
N GLU A 212 2.99 1.19 -12.14
CA GLU A 212 4.10 1.36 -13.08
C GLU A 212 5.43 1.10 -12.38
N LYS A 213 5.62 1.63 -11.17
CA LYS A 213 6.81 1.35 -10.37
C LYS A 213 6.93 -0.14 -10.04
N SER A 214 5.82 -0.81 -9.72
CA SER A 214 5.82 -2.26 -9.51
C SER A 214 6.26 -3.00 -10.77
N LYS A 215 5.78 -2.63 -11.95
CA LYS A 215 6.23 -3.22 -13.22
C LYS A 215 7.73 -3.00 -13.46
N LEU A 216 8.21 -1.77 -13.30
CA LEU A 216 9.61 -1.41 -13.49
C LEU A 216 10.57 -2.14 -12.53
N THR A 217 10.06 -2.62 -11.39
CA THR A 217 10.81 -3.37 -10.37
C THR A 217 10.56 -4.88 -10.44
N ASN A 218 10.17 -5.42 -11.61
CA ASN A 218 9.81 -6.83 -11.81
C ASN A 218 8.74 -7.35 -10.84
N GLY A 219 7.80 -6.49 -10.46
CA GLY A 219 6.72 -6.78 -9.51
C GLY A 219 7.07 -6.55 -8.03
N HIS A 220 8.32 -6.19 -7.70
CA HIS A 220 8.76 -6.18 -6.30
C HIS A 220 8.47 -4.89 -5.52
N PHE A 221 8.17 -3.76 -6.16
CA PHE A 221 8.02 -2.47 -5.46
C PHE A 221 7.04 -2.54 -4.29
N VAL A 222 5.86 -3.14 -4.48
CA VAL A 222 4.86 -3.22 -3.41
C VAL A 222 5.34 -4.08 -2.23
N ASN A 223 6.13 -5.13 -2.49
CA ASN A 223 6.74 -5.94 -1.43
C ASN A 223 7.79 -5.14 -0.65
N VAL A 224 8.65 -4.39 -1.35
CA VAL A 224 9.63 -3.48 -0.73
C VAL A 224 8.92 -2.41 0.10
N ALA A 225 7.88 -1.79 -0.44
CA ALA A 225 7.11 -0.76 0.24
C ALA A 225 6.47 -1.31 1.52
N LYS A 226 5.85 -2.50 1.49
CA LYS A 226 5.29 -3.14 2.69
C LYS A 226 6.34 -3.43 3.75
N ALA A 227 7.47 -4.03 3.36
CA ALA A 227 8.55 -4.36 4.28
C ALA A 227 9.07 -3.10 5.01
N MET A 228 9.38 -2.05 4.25
CA MET A 228 9.88 -0.79 4.83
C MET A 228 8.82 -0.04 5.63
N LYS A 229 7.54 -0.06 5.21
CA LYS A 229 6.44 0.49 6.01
C LYS A 229 6.27 -0.26 7.32
N ARG A 230 6.46 -1.58 7.33
CA ARG A 230 6.43 -2.38 8.56
C ARG A 230 7.61 -2.04 9.46
N TRP A 231 8.82 -1.99 8.91
CA TRP A 231 10.00 -1.52 9.64
C TRP A 231 9.72 -0.17 10.31
N ARG A 232 9.14 0.80 9.59
CA ARG A 232 8.85 2.11 10.18
C ARG A 232 7.80 2.04 11.28
N GLN A 233 6.77 1.20 11.16
CA GLN A 233 5.77 1.01 12.21
C GLN A 233 6.41 0.57 13.53
N MET A 234 7.40 -0.31 13.49
CA MET A 234 8.08 -0.79 14.70
C MET A 234 8.97 0.25 15.38
N LYS A 235 9.35 1.33 14.67
CA LYS A 235 10.11 2.44 15.25
C LYS A 235 9.22 3.54 15.83
N GLN A 236 7.90 3.45 15.68
CA GLN A 236 6.96 4.38 16.30
C GLN A 236 6.98 4.21 17.84
N PRO A 237 6.71 5.27 18.63
CA PRO A 237 6.11 6.55 18.25
C PRO A 237 7.09 7.68 17.90
N LYS A 238 8.41 7.46 17.97
CA LYS A 238 9.42 8.50 17.74
C LYS A 238 10.45 8.10 16.68
N PRO A 239 10.69 8.92 15.64
CA PRO A 239 10.03 10.20 15.37
C PRO A 239 8.54 10.01 15.00
N LYS A 240 7.73 11.07 15.07
CA LYS A 240 6.29 10.97 14.75
C LYS A 240 6.10 10.81 13.24
N TYR A 241 6.90 11.52 12.45
CA TYR A 241 6.90 11.53 10.99
C TYR A 241 8.18 10.96 10.36
N PRO A 242 8.20 10.65 9.04
CA PRO A 242 7.05 10.57 8.13
C PRO A 242 6.02 9.51 8.54
N LYS A 243 4.77 9.71 8.12
CA LYS A 243 3.72 8.68 8.17
C LYS A 243 3.81 7.78 6.91
N SER A 244 2.92 6.80 6.84
CA SER A 244 2.91 5.76 5.80
C SER A 244 2.98 6.32 4.37
N TYR A 245 2.19 7.34 4.04
CA TYR A 245 2.09 7.83 2.67
C TYR A 245 3.30 8.66 2.20
N PRO A 246 3.82 9.63 2.98
CA PRO A 246 5.09 10.28 2.63
C PRO A 246 6.28 9.33 2.62
N LEU A 247 6.28 8.31 3.50
CA LEU A 247 7.30 7.25 3.45
C LEU A 247 7.23 6.48 2.12
N GLU A 248 6.03 6.08 1.68
CA GLU A 248 5.83 5.37 0.41
C GLU A 248 6.32 6.18 -0.81
N HIS A 249 6.21 7.51 -0.77
CA HIS A 249 6.79 8.40 -1.79
C HIS A 249 8.31 8.30 -1.83
N MET A 250 8.96 8.45 -0.67
CA MET A 250 10.41 8.33 -0.57
C MET A 250 10.89 6.94 -1.00
N ILE A 251 10.20 5.87 -0.61
CA ILE A 251 10.50 4.50 -1.05
C ILE A 251 10.38 4.43 -2.57
N GLY A 252 9.31 5.00 -3.13
CA GLY A 252 9.08 5.04 -4.56
C GLY A 252 10.18 5.76 -5.35
N ASP A 253 10.67 6.88 -4.84
CA ASP A 253 11.73 7.66 -5.49
C ASP A 253 13.11 7.01 -5.38
N CYS A 254 13.33 6.16 -4.37
CA CYS A 254 14.63 5.57 -4.06
C CYS A 254 14.76 4.10 -4.46
N CYS A 255 13.66 3.37 -4.65
CA CYS A 255 13.68 1.96 -5.02
C CYS A 255 14.18 1.80 -6.47
N PRO A 256 15.27 1.05 -6.72
CA PRO A 256 15.80 0.90 -8.08
C PRO A 256 14.91 0.03 -8.95
N ASP A 257 14.88 0.32 -10.24
CA ASP A 257 14.21 -0.53 -11.23
C ASP A 257 14.99 -1.84 -11.44
N GLY A 258 14.33 -2.87 -11.96
CA GLY A 258 14.99 -4.11 -12.36
C GLY A 258 15.42 -5.05 -11.22
N ILE A 259 15.08 -4.76 -9.96
CA ILE A 259 15.40 -5.65 -8.83
C ILE A 259 14.82 -7.06 -9.02
N GLN A 260 15.58 -8.07 -8.58
CA GLN A 260 15.20 -9.49 -8.68
C GLN A 260 14.68 -10.07 -7.36
N TYR A 261 15.00 -9.43 -6.24
CA TYR A 261 14.68 -9.92 -4.90
C TYR A 261 14.28 -8.77 -3.98
N VAL A 262 13.35 -9.05 -3.06
CA VAL A 262 12.86 -8.06 -2.08
C VAL A 262 13.99 -7.61 -1.15
N ALA A 263 14.89 -8.52 -0.74
CA ALA A 263 16.06 -8.20 0.08
C ALA A 263 16.95 -7.12 -0.56
N VAL A 264 17.22 -7.27 -1.86
CA VAL A 264 18.00 -6.29 -2.64
C VAL A 264 17.26 -4.97 -2.71
N GLY A 265 15.98 -5.00 -3.09
CA GLY A 265 15.14 -3.79 -3.15
C GLY A 265 15.07 -3.03 -1.83
N VAL A 266 14.88 -3.72 -0.70
CA VAL A 266 14.90 -3.10 0.63
C VAL A 266 16.25 -2.45 0.93
N THR A 267 17.35 -3.19 0.72
CA THR A 267 18.70 -2.72 1.03
C THR A 267 19.04 -1.47 0.22
N GLU A 268 18.91 -1.55 -1.10
CA GLU A 268 19.27 -0.46 -2.00
C GLU A 268 18.34 0.74 -1.84
N THR A 269 17.05 0.54 -1.49
CA THR A 269 16.15 1.65 -1.19
C THR A 269 16.59 2.40 0.08
N PHE A 270 16.99 1.71 1.14
CA PHE A 270 17.50 2.38 2.36
C PHE A 270 18.79 3.15 2.09
N GLU A 271 19.72 2.55 1.35
CA GLU A 271 20.97 3.20 0.96
C GLU A 271 20.74 4.44 0.09
N GLU A 272 19.85 4.34 -0.89
CA GLU A 272 19.50 5.45 -1.76
C GLU A 272 18.77 6.56 -1.00
N MET A 273 17.89 6.22 -0.04
CA MET A 273 17.29 7.22 0.85
C MET A 273 18.34 7.99 1.63
N GLU A 274 19.28 7.30 2.29
CA GLU A 274 20.38 7.95 3.02
C GLU A 274 21.21 8.83 2.07
N ARG A 275 21.64 8.29 0.94
CA ARG A 275 22.46 9.01 -0.05
C ARG A 275 21.75 10.25 -0.59
N ARG A 276 20.46 10.13 -0.92
CA ARG A 276 19.67 11.20 -1.55
C ARG A 276 19.26 12.29 -0.56
N PHE A 277 18.93 11.92 0.67
CA PHE A 277 18.35 12.85 1.63
C PHE A 277 19.33 13.40 2.67
N ARG A 278 20.47 12.75 2.92
CA ARG A 278 21.48 13.24 3.89
C ARG A 278 22.01 14.65 3.58
N PRO A 279 22.22 15.06 2.32
CA PRO A 279 22.61 16.42 2.01
C PRO A 279 21.64 17.50 2.55
N TYR A 280 20.33 17.22 2.58
CA TYR A 280 19.33 18.14 3.13
C TYR A 280 19.50 18.28 4.66
N VAL A 281 19.66 17.16 5.36
CA VAL A 281 19.91 17.16 6.81
C VAL A 281 21.19 17.90 7.17
N ASN A 282 22.29 17.65 6.42
CA ASN A 282 23.56 18.34 6.62
C ASN A 282 23.46 19.86 6.40
N ALA A 283 22.56 20.29 5.51
CA ALA A 283 22.27 21.70 5.27
C ALA A 283 21.24 22.30 6.24
N GLY A 284 20.75 21.53 7.22
CA GLY A 284 19.76 22.00 8.20
C GLY A 284 18.36 22.20 7.62
N ILE A 285 18.03 21.53 6.50
CA ILE A 285 16.75 21.68 5.80
C ILE A 285 16.07 20.32 5.56
N LYS A 286 14.77 20.36 5.32
CA LYS A 286 13.97 19.22 4.85
C LYS A 286 13.76 19.33 3.34
N PRO A 287 13.84 18.24 2.56
CA PRO A 287 13.47 18.28 1.15
C PRO A 287 11.99 18.57 0.95
N GLN A 288 11.65 19.03 -0.26
CA GLN A 288 10.28 19.02 -0.76
C GLN A 288 10.12 17.83 -1.69
N ILE A 289 9.01 17.09 -1.55
CA ILE A 289 8.67 15.97 -2.42
C ILE A 289 7.25 16.19 -2.92
N TRP A 290 7.08 16.26 -4.24
CA TRP A 290 5.77 16.47 -4.85
C TRP A 290 4.91 15.21 -4.77
N ASP A 291 3.62 15.41 -4.50
CA ASP A 291 2.60 14.36 -4.58
C ASP A 291 2.46 13.85 -6.02
N ARG A 292 2.15 12.56 -6.18
CA ARG A 292 1.95 11.96 -7.51
C ARG A 292 0.72 12.59 -8.15
N GLY A 293 0.93 13.38 -9.19
CA GLY A 293 -0.15 14.00 -9.98
C GLY A 293 -0.63 15.35 -9.49
N VAL A 294 -0.02 15.91 -8.44
CA VAL A 294 -0.35 17.26 -7.95
C VAL A 294 0.95 18.06 -7.84
N VAL A 295 1.23 18.86 -8.87
CA VAL A 295 2.40 19.74 -8.88
C VAL A 295 2.21 20.83 -7.84
N GLY A 296 3.21 21.04 -6.98
CA GLY A 296 3.17 22.08 -5.95
C GLY A 296 2.66 21.61 -4.57
N HIS A 297 2.11 20.40 -4.46
CA HIS A 297 1.71 19.82 -3.17
C HIS A 297 2.87 19.00 -2.55
N ASP A 298 3.47 19.50 -1.45
CA ASP A 298 4.58 18.83 -0.75
C ASP A 298 4.06 17.74 0.20
N VAL A 299 4.30 16.46 -0.12
CA VAL A 299 3.88 15.35 0.76
C VAL A 299 4.60 15.34 2.11
N LEU A 300 5.71 16.07 2.22
CA LEU A 300 6.46 16.26 3.46
C LEU A 300 6.09 17.54 4.21
N GLU A 301 5.05 18.28 3.81
CA GLU A 301 4.69 19.57 4.43
C GLU A 301 4.50 19.46 5.95
N ARG A 302 3.83 18.40 6.41
CA ARG A 302 3.56 18.15 7.85
C ARG A 302 4.75 17.57 8.61
N VAL A 303 5.88 17.32 7.96
CA VAL A 303 7.08 16.74 8.57
C VAL A 303 8.00 17.87 9.00
N SER A 304 8.34 17.95 10.30
CA SER A 304 9.32 18.93 10.77
C SER A 304 10.74 18.51 10.37
N PHE A 305 11.68 19.46 10.38
CA PHE A 305 13.08 19.16 10.15
C PHE A 305 13.63 18.14 11.17
N GLU A 306 13.27 18.28 12.44
CA GLU A 306 13.73 17.42 13.53
C GLU A 306 13.24 15.98 13.33
N ASP A 307 11.95 15.81 13.00
CA ASP A 307 11.38 14.50 12.72
C ASP A 307 12.01 13.87 11.46
N PHE A 308 12.29 14.68 10.43
CA PHE A 308 12.96 14.22 9.22
C PHE A 308 14.41 13.80 9.48
N SER A 309 15.17 14.59 10.23
CA SER A 309 16.55 14.29 10.61
C SER A 309 16.62 13.01 11.43
N ALA A 310 15.81 12.90 12.48
CA ALA A 310 15.75 11.70 13.32
C ALA A 310 15.30 10.47 12.52
N PHE A 311 14.40 10.64 11.55
CA PHE A 311 14.02 9.54 10.66
C PHE A 311 15.19 9.09 9.80
N LEU A 312 15.98 10.02 9.26
CA LEU A 312 17.09 9.68 8.39
C LEU A 312 18.22 8.97 9.17
N ASP A 313 18.41 9.28 10.45
CA ASP A 313 19.34 8.52 11.30
C ASP A 313 18.87 7.07 11.50
N LEU A 314 17.57 6.82 11.61
CA LEU A 314 17.03 5.45 11.60
C LEU A 314 17.25 4.76 10.24
N VAL A 315 17.06 5.48 9.13
CA VAL A 315 17.29 4.96 7.77
C VAL A 315 18.76 4.54 7.59
N LYS A 316 19.71 5.35 8.06
CA LYS A 316 21.13 5.00 8.01
C LYS A 316 21.44 3.67 8.69
N ASN A 317 21.00 3.50 9.93
CA ASN A 317 21.20 2.26 10.67
C ASN A 317 20.53 1.07 9.98
N ALA A 318 19.35 1.29 9.37
CA ALA A 318 18.64 0.27 8.61
C ALA A 318 19.38 -0.11 7.33
N ALA A 319 20.00 0.86 6.63
CA ALA A 319 20.82 0.62 5.44
C ALA A 319 22.02 -0.26 5.77
N ASP A 320 22.76 0.09 6.82
CA ASP A 320 23.95 -0.65 7.28
C ASP A 320 23.58 -2.10 7.61
N LEU A 321 22.52 -2.31 8.41
CA LEU A 321 22.06 -3.63 8.82
C LEU A 321 21.52 -4.46 7.65
N ALA A 322 20.75 -3.85 6.74
CA ALA A 322 20.24 -4.52 5.55
C ALA A 322 21.38 -4.96 4.61
N ARG A 323 22.41 -4.12 4.45
CA ARG A 323 23.60 -4.45 3.66
C ARG A 323 24.40 -5.58 4.28
N GLU A 324 24.59 -5.58 5.59
CA GLU A 324 25.22 -6.68 6.31
C GLU A 324 24.43 -7.99 6.13
N ALA A 325 23.10 -7.95 6.30
CA ALA A 325 22.23 -9.10 6.09
C ALA A 325 22.31 -9.64 4.65
N LEU A 326 22.36 -8.74 3.66
CA LEU A 326 22.48 -9.08 2.24
C LEU A 326 23.88 -9.62 1.88
N ASN A 327 24.92 -9.26 2.60
CA ASN A 327 26.29 -9.73 2.37
C ASN A 327 26.69 -10.94 3.23
N ALA A 328 25.91 -11.29 4.25
CA ALA A 328 26.20 -12.41 5.15
C ALA A 328 26.42 -13.73 4.40
N ASP A 329 27.37 -14.53 4.92
CA ASP A 329 27.84 -15.78 4.28
C ASP A 329 26.95 -16.98 4.59
N THR A 330 26.19 -16.93 5.69
CA THR A 330 25.33 -18.05 6.14
C THR A 330 23.87 -17.65 6.31
N VAL A 331 22.95 -18.53 5.90
CA VAL A 331 21.49 -18.29 6.03
C VAL A 331 21.12 -17.88 7.45
N LYS A 332 21.74 -18.50 8.45
CA LYS A 332 21.52 -18.20 9.86
C LYS A 332 21.87 -16.75 10.22
N GLU A 333 23.04 -16.29 9.82
CA GLU A 333 23.50 -14.93 10.07
C GLU A 333 22.61 -13.91 9.35
N SER A 334 22.36 -14.11 8.05
CA SER A 334 21.48 -13.22 7.27
C SER A 334 20.08 -13.13 7.86
N ALA A 335 19.47 -14.27 8.22
CA ALA A 335 18.13 -14.28 8.79
C ALA A 335 18.07 -13.58 10.16
N ASN A 336 19.10 -13.73 11.00
CA ASN A 336 19.19 -13.02 12.27
C ASN A 336 19.30 -11.50 12.06
N LEU A 337 20.14 -11.04 11.13
CA LEU A 337 20.27 -9.61 10.82
C LEU A 337 18.97 -9.02 10.23
N TRP A 338 18.28 -9.79 9.39
CA TRP A 338 16.94 -9.40 8.91
C TRP A 338 15.90 -9.37 10.03
N ARG A 339 15.98 -10.26 11.03
CA ARG A 339 15.15 -10.21 12.25
C ARG A 339 15.47 -8.99 13.12
N ASP A 340 16.73 -8.61 13.25
CA ASP A 340 17.11 -7.39 13.97
C ASP A 340 16.49 -6.14 13.30
N LEU A 341 16.36 -6.17 11.97
CA LEU A 341 15.72 -5.10 11.20
C LEU A 341 14.19 -5.15 11.28
N PHE A 342 13.58 -6.32 11.07
CA PHE A 342 12.15 -6.52 10.84
C PHE A 342 11.38 -7.11 12.03
N GLY A 343 12.05 -7.41 13.14
CA GLY A 343 11.48 -8.02 14.33
C GLY A 343 11.09 -9.50 14.14
N ASP A 344 10.35 -10.02 15.11
CA ASP A 344 10.03 -11.45 15.21
C ASP A 344 9.10 -11.98 14.11
N GLU A 345 8.48 -11.10 13.32
CA GLU A 345 7.69 -11.49 12.15
C GLU A 345 8.55 -12.01 10.99
N PHE A 346 9.85 -11.67 10.95
CA PHE A 346 10.76 -12.26 9.99
C PHE A 346 11.19 -13.64 10.50
N PRO A 347 11.14 -14.74 9.72
CA PRO A 347 11.30 -16.09 10.28
C PRO A 347 12.66 -16.36 10.95
N GLU A 348 12.64 -17.18 12.00
CA GLU A 348 13.87 -17.68 12.64
C GLU A 348 14.61 -18.64 11.72
N PRO A 349 15.95 -18.55 11.64
CA PRO A 349 16.72 -19.57 10.97
C PRO A 349 16.64 -20.89 11.74
N PRO A 350 16.70 -22.05 11.05
CA PRO A 350 16.73 -23.34 11.73
C PRO A 350 17.92 -23.41 12.68
N ASP A 351 17.67 -23.95 13.89
CA ASP A 351 18.74 -24.28 14.81
C ASP A 351 19.62 -25.35 14.18
N ASN A 352 20.83 -24.97 13.76
CA ASN A 352 21.90 -25.93 13.51
C ASN A 352 22.24 -26.60 14.85
N GLY A 353 21.56 -27.69 15.16
CA GLY A 353 21.85 -28.54 16.31
C GLY A 353 23.29 -29.04 16.25
N GLY A 354 24.16 -28.40 17.03
CA GLY A 354 25.39 -29.03 17.50
C GLY A 354 25.04 -30.32 18.26
N GLY A 355 25.85 -31.35 18.05
CA GLY A 355 25.52 -32.74 18.37
C GLY A 355 25.04 -33.00 19.81
N GLY A 356 23.98 -33.79 19.90
CA GLY A 356 23.47 -34.41 21.12
C GLY A 356 22.53 -35.55 20.75
N SER A 357 22.96 -36.78 21.05
CA SER A 357 22.37 -38.08 20.73
C SER A 357 20.83 -38.20 20.65
N SER A 358 20.38 -38.84 19.58
CA SER A 358 19.28 -39.83 19.50
C SER A 358 18.02 -39.64 20.37
N LYS A 359 16.88 -39.34 19.74
CA LYS A 359 15.78 -40.32 19.49
C LYS A 359 14.59 -39.66 18.78
N GLY A 360 14.29 -40.17 17.57
CA GLY A 360 12.91 -40.39 17.10
C GLY A 360 12.30 -39.36 16.13
N GLY A 361 12.16 -39.75 14.86
CA GLY A 361 11.21 -39.13 13.91
C GLY A 361 11.81 -38.76 12.55
N GLY A 362 12.31 -39.74 11.80
CA GLY A 362 12.99 -39.53 10.51
C GLY A 362 12.08 -39.05 9.37
N GLY A 363 12.49 -37.95 8.73
CA GLY A 363 12.07 -37.54 7.39
C GLY A 363 13.29 -37.50 6.46
N GLY A 364 13.96 -38.64 6.28
CA GLY A 364 15.12 -38.78 5.41
C GLY A 364 14.70 -39.14 3.99
N TYR A 365 15.29 -38.47 3.01
CA TYR A 365 15.20 -38.77 1.59
C TYR A 365 15.61 -40.24 1.33
N THR A 366 14.69 -41.09 0.86
CA THR A 366 15.01 -42.48 0.52
C THR A 366 15.54 -42.57 -0.92
N PRO A 367 16.76 -43.11 -1.16
CA PRO A 367 17.23 -43.38 -2.52
C PRO A 367 16.41 -44.51 -3.17
N ARG A 368 16.01 -44.36 -4.43
CA ARG A 368 15.23 -45.37 -5.18
C ARG A 368 16.05 -46.66 -5.39
N VAL A 369 15.43 -47.81 -5.09
CA VAL A 369 16.07 -49.13 -5.21
C VAL A 369 15.64 -49.93 -6.45
N LYS A 370 14.67 -49.48 -7.27
CA LYS A 370 14.34 -50.14 -8.56
C LYS A 370 13.91 -49.16 -9.65
N LYS A 371 14.30 -49.47 -10.90
CA LYS A 371 13.85 -48.77 -12.13
C LYS A 371 12.36 -49.01 -12.34
N THR A 372 11.60 -47.92 -12.50
CA THR A 372 10.19 -47.98 -12.91
C THR A 372 10.12 -48.13 -14.43
N THR A 373 9.62 -49.27 -14.91
CA THR A 373 9.18 -49.41 -16.30
C THR A 373 7.77 -48.82 -16.38
N ILE A 374 7.59 -47.80 -17.21
CA ILE A 374 6.28 -47.21 -17.50
C ILE A 374 5.61 -48.14 -18.50
N ASP A 375 4.58 -48.87 -18.07
CA ASP A 375 3.68 -49.57 -18.98
C ASP A 375 2.52 -48.63 -19.34
N GLY A 376 2.21 -48.56 -20.63
CA GLY A 376 1.41 -47.50 -21.23
C GLY A 376 -0.11 -47.62 -20.97
N GLY A 377 -0.77 -46.47 -20.82
CA GLY A 377 -2.23 -46.30 -20.80
C GLY A 377 -2.71 -45.67 -19.49
N ARG A 378 -3.47 -44.59 -19.45
CA ARG A 378 -4.44 -44.00 -20.39
C ARG A 378 -4.41 -42.49 -20.10
N PHE A 379 -3.76 -41.73 -20.98
CA PHE A 379 -3.79 -40.28 -21.25
C PHE A 379 -2.47 -39.95 -21.96
N ALA A 380 -2.27 -40.63 -23.10
CA ALA A 380 -1.46 -40.11 -24.19
C ALA A 380 -2.45 -39.53 -25.20
#